data_AF-A0A2V8KL19-F1
#
_entry.id   AF-A0A2V8KL19-F1
#
_cell.length_a   1.000
_cell.length_b   1.000
_cell.length_c   1.000
_cell.angle_alpha   90.00
_cell.angle_beta   90.00
_cell.angle_gamma   90.00
#
_symmetry.space_group_name_H-M   'P 1'
#
loop_
_entity.id
_entity.type
_entity.pdbx_description
1 polymer ?
#
loop_
_entity_poly.entity_id
_entity_poly.type
_entity_poly.pdbx_seq_one_letter_code
_entity_poly.pdbx_strand_id
1 'polypeptide(L)'
;MLLLLFITAALQGQSRESLFKTVAETSGWSPADQPIQYDDKNIETIAGKRAATLRRYGFVGATMQSWAGPTAKVRLTIYEMGDAGAAYGFFTLERTAEQLGLTAIAVGGEGFRSGNRVTFWQSNYLVKVEGGQASAVEFARIVAEHILGRSRKPPVSNHLPPENLIQGTDRYIVDEASVGRELGLDVRGLGFDDSVEIATADYQVNEKTAHLVLLMYPTQQVAKKYEDQWASAPNDNPAFRKRVGPLIAIVRGSRDPSLAKSILDGVNYESQVTWDQPRPDVSLRQVILTIFTFIGIALLFTIIVGLSFGGLRVFVKARYRPPGRHGNHPT
;
A
#
# COMPACT_ATOMS: atom_id res chain seq x y z
N MET A 1 -29.82 32.36 -1.92
CA MET A 1 -29.23 32.33 -0.56
C MET A 1 -28.36 31.10 -0.49
N LEU A 2 -27.05 31.31 -0.35
CA LEU A 2 -25.99 30.33 -0.64
C LEU A 2 -25.89 29.28 0.48
N LEU A 3 -26.04 28.00 0.12
CA LEU A 3 -25.86 26.86 1.01
C LEU A 3 -24.34 26.57 1.12
N LEU A 4 -23.72 26.93 2.24
CA LEU A 4 -22.34 26.56 2.54
C LEU A 4 -22.32 25.10 3.04
N LEU A 5 -22.03 24.19 2.12
CA LEU A 5 -21.66 22.80 2.40
C LEU A 5 -20.29 22.80 3.11
N PHE A 6 -20.28 22.42 4.38
CA PHE A 6 -19.07 21.99 5.06
C PHE A 6 -18.62 20.66 4.44
N ILE A 7 -17.62 20.70 3.57
CA ILE A 7 -16.90 19.49 3.15
C ILE A 7 -15.88 19.20 4.26
N THR A 8 -16.28 18.40 5.24
CA THR A 8 -15.32 17.57 5.96
C THR A 8 -14.80 16.54 4.97
N ALA A 9 -13.71 16.87 4.26
CA ALA A 9 -12.92 15.87 3.58
C ALA A 9 -12.29 15.00 4.66
N ALA A 10 -12.97 13.92 5.04
CA ALA A 10 -12.29 12.80 5.65
C ALA A 10 -11.12 12.43 4.73
N LEU A 11 -9.93 12.16 5.28
CA LEU A 11 -8.89 11.41 4.59
C LEU A 11 -9.41 9.98 4.37
N GLN A 12 -10.46 9.81 3.58
CA GLN A 12 -10.78 8.53 3.01
C GLN A 12 -9.73 8.32 1.93
N GLY A 13 -8.94 7.26 2.08
CA GLY A 13 -8.04 6.80 1.02
C GLY A 13 -8.81 6.70 -0.30
N GLN A 14 -8.11 6.89 -1.42
CA GLN A 14 -8.71 6.70 -2.74
C GLN A 14 -9.35 5.31 -2.79
N SER A 15 -10.64 5.24 -3.05
CA SER A 15 -11.34 3.96 -3.20
C SER A 15 -11.13 3.41 -4.61
N ARG A 16 -11.23 2.09 -4.77
CA ARG A 16 -11.23 1.43 -6.09
C ARG A 16 -12.28 2.04 -7.02
N GLU A 17 -13.50 2.28 -6.55
CA GLU A 17 -14.57 2.88 -7.37
C GLU A 17 -14.18 4.29 -7.87
N SER A 18 -13.63 5.13 -6.99
CA SER A 18 -13.18 6.47 -7.39
C SER A 18 -12.06 6.41 -8.43
N LEU A 19 -11.12 5.47 -8.31
CA LEU A 19 -10.04 5.28 -9.27
C LEU A 19 -10.57 4.88 -10.66
N PHE A 20 -11.48 3.91 -10.71
CA PHE A 20 -12.11 3.51 -11.98
C PHE A 20 -12.90 4.66 -12.60
N LYS A 21 -13.66 5.41 -11.81
CA LYS A 21 -14.39 6.60 -12.29
C LYS A 21 -13.45 7.64 -12.88
N THR A 22 -12.37 8.00 -12.18
CA THR A 22 -11.41 8.98 -12.68
C THR A 22 -10.75 8.51 -13.98
N VAL A 23 -10.34 7.25 -14.08
CA VAL A 23 -9.78 6.69 -15.32
C VAL A 23 -10.78 6.81 -16.48
N ALA A 24 -12.08 6.54 -16.27
CA ALA A 24 -13.09 6.69 -17.32
C ALA A 24 -13.27 8.14 -17.78
N GLU A 25 -13.10 9.10 -16.88
CA GLU A 25 -13.30 10.53 -17.16
C GLU A 25 -12.10 11.18 -17.88
N THR A 26 -10.88 10.63 -17.71
CA THR A 26 -9.63 11.31 -18.14
C THR A 26 -8.81 10.60 -19.22
N SER A 27 -9.04 9.30 -19.49
CA SER A 27 -8.08 8.48 -20.24
C SER A 27 -8.39 8.20 -21.71
N GLY A 28 -9.58 8.56 -22.20
CA GLY A 28 -10.06 8.14 -23.53
C GLY A 28 -10.42 6.66 -23.64
N TRP A 29 -10.26 5.89 -22.56
CA TRP A 29 -10.77 4.54 -22.41
C TRP A 29 -12.16 4.57 -21.77
N SER A 30 -13.03 3.67 -22.21
CA SER A 30 -14.40 3.56 -21.70
C SER A 30 -14.67 2.18 -21.12
N PRO A 31 -15.45 2.07 -20.02
CA PRO A 31 -15.90 0.78 -19.52
C PRO A 31 -16.68 -0.01 -20.57
N ALA A 32 -16.32 -1.27 -20.78
CA ALA A 32 -16.99 -2.17 -21.72
C ALA A 32 -18.05 -3.06 -21.03
N ASP A 33 -17.99 -3.20 -19.71
CA ASP A 33 -18.92 -3.95 -18.87
C ASP A 33 -19.07 -3.28 -17.49
N GLN A 34 -19.90 -3.86 -16.61
CA GLN A 34 -20.04 -3.40 -15.22
C GLN A 34 -18.87 -3.91 -14.36
N PRO A 35 -18.40 -3.14 -13.37
CA PRO A 35 -17.30 -3.58 -12.51
C PRO A 35 -17.74 -4.74 -11.61
N ILE A 36 -16.96 -5.81 -11.59
CA ILE A 36 -17.16 -6.96 -10.71
C ILE A 36 -16.28 -6.77 -9.49
N GLN A 37 -16.89 -6.71 -8.31
CA GLN A 37 -16.19 -6.57 -7.05
C GLN A 37 -15.97 -7.93 -6.39
N TYR A 38 -14.76 -8.11 -5.88
CA TYR A 38 -14.35 -9.23 -5.07
C TYR A 38 -13.96 -8.75 -3.68
N ASP A 39 -14.38 -9.50 -2.68
CA ASP A 39 -14.10 -9.31 -1.26
C ASP A 39 -13.55 -10.61 -0.67
N ASP A 40 -13.37 -10.62 0.64
CA ASP A 40 -12.85 -11.78 1.35
C ASP A 40 -13.72 -13.04 1.18
N LYS A 41 -14.99 -12.95 0.78
CA LYS A 41 -15.88 -14.11 0.67
C LYS A 41 -15.85 -14.78 -0.70
N ASN A 42 -15.41 -14.07 -1.74
CA ASN A 42 -15.53 -14.52 -3.12
C ASN A 42 -14.22 -14.42 -3.94
N ILE A 43 -13.11 -14.01 -3.32
CA ILE A 43 -11.81 -13.87 -3.96
C ILE A 43 -11.29 -15.18 -4.58
N GLU A 44 -11.74 -16.35 -4.11
CA GLU A 44 -11.52 -17.66 -4.73
C GLU A 44 -11.88 -17.70 -6.21
N THR A 45 -12.87 -16.91 -6.63
CA THR A 45 -13.36 -16.86 -8.02
C THR A 45 -12.25 -16.47 -9.00
N ILE A 46 -11.34 -15.58 -8.58
CA ILE A 46 -10.24 -15.10 -9.43
C ILE A 46 -8.85 -15.55 -8.95
N ALA A 47 -8.71 -15.87 -7.66
CA ALA A 47 -7.43 -16.32 -7.08
C ALA A 47 -7.31 -17.84 -6.94
N GLY A 48 -8.42 -18.59 -7.04
CA GLY A 48 -8.45 -20.04 -6.85
C GLY A 48 -7.77 -20.47 -5.54
N LYS A 49 -6.86 -21.45 -5.62
CA LYS A 49 -6.08 -21.95 -4.47
C LYS A 49 -5.22 -20.88 -3.79
N ARG A 50 -4.93 -19.76 -4.47
CA ARG A 50 -4.09 -18.68 -3.94
C ARG A 50 -4.87 -17.69 -3.06
N ALA A 51 -6.21 -17.79 -3.01
CA ALA A 51 -7.05 -16.94 -2.17
C ALA A 51 -6.60 -16.91 -0.70
N ALA A 52 -6.31 -18.08 -0.11
CA ALA A 52 -5.84 -18.16 1.27
C ALA A 52 -4.50 -17.42 1.49
N THR A 53 -3.55 -17.55 0.55
CA THR A 53 -2.29 -16.80 0.61
C THR A 53 -2.52 -15.31 0.45
N LEU A 54 -3.37 -14.91 -0.50
CA LEU A 54 -3.69 -13.51 -0.75
C LEU A 54 -4.29 -12.82 0.50
N ARG A 55 -5.15 -13.52 1.25
CA ARG A 55 -5.66 -13.04 2.55
C ARG A 55 -4.56 -12.78 3.57
N ARG A 56 -3.61 -13.72 3.71
CA ARG A 56 -2.47 -13.57 4.63
C ARG A 56 -1.52 -12.45 4.23
N TYR A 57 -1.48 -12.13 2.94
CA TYR A 57 -0.78 -10.95 2.41
C TYR A 57 -1.54 -9.62 2.61
N GLY A 58 -2.67 -9.61 3.34
CA GLY A 58 -3.39 -8.39 3.67
C GLY A 58 -4.35 -7.91 2.59
N PHE A 59 -5.01 -8.83 1.87
CA PHE A 59 -6.04 -8.50 0.88
C PHE A 59 -7.24 -7.80 1.51
N VAL A 60 -7.66 -6.69 0.89
CA VAL A 60 -8.86 -5.92 1.29
C VAL A 60 -10.00 -6.14 0.30
N GLY A 61 -9.71 -6.14 -1.00
CA GLY A 61 -10.70 -6.37 -2.04
C GLY A 61 -10.10 -6.26 -3.44
N ALA A 62 -10.80 -6.72 -4.47
CA ALA A 62 -10.42 -6.49 -5.85
C ALA A 62 -11.59 -6.00 -6.69
N THR A 63 -11.31 -5.19 -7.70
CA THR A 63 -12.31 -4.79 -8.71
C THR A 63 -11.79 -5.14 -10.08
N MET A 64 -12.61 -5.84 -10.87
CA MET A 64 -12.30 -6.25 -12.23
C MET A 64 -13.28 -5.62 -13.20
N GLN A 65 -12.80 -5.10 -14.33
CA GLN A 65 -13.64 -4.57 -15.40
C GLN A 65 -12.92 -4.65 -16.74
N SER A 66 -13.67 -4.86 -17.81
CA SER A 66 -13.14 -4.74 -19.18
C SER A 66 -13.27 -3.30 -19.66
N TRP A 67 -12.29 -2.85 -20.42
CA TRP A 67 -12.18 -1.50 -20.94
C TRP A 67 -11.95 -1.52 -22.45
N ALA A 68 -12.63 -0.63 -23.16
CA ALA A 68 -12.47 -0.40 -24.59
C ALA A 68 -11.75 0.92 -24.82
N GLY A 69 -10.59 0.84 -25.47
CA GLY A 69 -9.84 1.98 -25.98
C GLY A 69 -10.05 2.14 -27.48
N PRO A 70 -9.36 3.10 -28.12
CA PRO A 70 -9.57 3.43 -29.53
C PRO A 70 -9.34 2.25 -30.50
N THR A 71 -8.36 1.39 -30.19
CA THR A 71 -7.92 0.31 -31.09
C THR A 71 -7.87 -1.06 -30.42
N ALA A 72 -8.16 -1.16 -29.12
CA ALA A 72 -7.99 -2.39 -28.37
C ALA A 72 -8.95 -2.48 -27.17
N LYS A 73 -9.11 -3.70 -26.65
CA LYS A 73 -9.76 -3.97 -25.37
C LYS A 73 -8.73 -4.52 -24.39
N VAL A 74 -8.89 -4.15 -23.12
CA VAL A 74 -8.08 -4.64 -22.01
C VAL A 74 -8.98 -5.04 -20.84
N ARG A 75 -8.50 -5.93 -19.98
CA ARG A 75 -9.15 -6.25 -18.70
C ARG A 75 -8.28 -5.74 -17.57
N LEU A 76 -8.86 -4.89 -16.74
CA LEU A 76 -8.22 -4.31 -15.57
C LEU A 76 -8.68 -5.07 -14.32
N THR A 77 -7.73 -5.48 -13.48
CA THR A 77 -7.99 -5.95 -12.13
C THR A 77 -7.15 -5.14 -11.15
N ILE A 78 -7.79 -4.43 -10.23
CA ILE A 78 -7.12 -3.68 -9.16
C ILE A 78 -7.38 -4.40 -7.84
N TYR A 79 -6.32 -4.90 -7.22
CA TYR A 79 -6.32 -5.46 -5.88
C TYR A 79 -5.93 -4.35 -4.90
N GLU A 80 -6.81 -4.08 -3.95
CA GLU A 80 -6.55 -3.25 -2.78
C GLU A 80 -5.98 -4.13 -1.67
N MET A 81 -4.85 -3.69 -1.13
CA MET A 81 -4.16 -4.33 -0.02
C MET A 81 -4.19 -3.42 1.20
N GLY A 82 -3.91 -3.97 2.38
CA GLY A 82 -3.98 -3.24 3.64
C GLY A 82 -3.04 -2.04 3.70
N ASP A 83 -1.87 -2.14 3.07
CA ASP A 83 -0.89 -1.06 2.95
C ASP A 83 0.05 -1.27 1.74
N ALA A 84 1.04 -0.37 1.61
CA ALA A 84 2.03 -0.45 0.53
C ALA A 84 2.98 -1.66 0.63
N GLY A 85 3.28 -2.11 1.84
CA GLY A 85 4.11 -3.30 2.08
C GLY A 85 3.38 -4.59 1.67
N ALA A 86 2.08 -4.67 1.97
CA ALA A 86 1.18 -5.74 1.54
C ALA A 86 1.06 -5.81 0.00
N ALA A 87 0.91 -4.65 -0.66
CA ALA A 87 0.92 -4.56 -2.12
C ALA A 87 2.26 -4.99 -2.74
N TYR A 88 3.38 -4.55 -2.16
CA TYR A 88 4.70 -5.00 -2.59
C TYR A 88 4.89 -6.51 -2.35
N GLY A 89 4.47 -7.04 -1.21
CA GLY A 89 4.49 -8.47 -0.92
C GLY A 89 3.75 -9.28 -1.97
N PHE A 90 2.52 -8.88 -2.30
CA PHE A 90 1.76 -9.56 -3.34
C PHE A 90 2.40 -9.40 -4.72
N PHE A 91 2.97 -8.23 -5.04
CA PHE A 91 3.71 -8.01 -6.28
C PHE A 91 4.89 -8.96 -6.45
N THR A 92 5.71 -9.10 -5.41
CA THR A 92 6.86 -10.02 -5.47
C THR A 92 6.42 -11.49 -5.52
N LEU A 93 5.28 -11.84 -4.93
CA LEU A 93 4.68 -13.17 -5.05
C LEU A 93 4.20 -13.45 -6.49
N GLU A 94 3.66 -12.45 -7.19
CA GLU A 94 3.30 -12.57 -8.61
C GLU A 94 4.52 -12.63 -9.53
N ARG A 95 5.60 -11.96 -9.15
CA ARG A 95 6.88 -11.96 -9.85
C ARG A 95 7.63 -13.27 -9.56
N THR A 96 7.14 -14.37 -10.13
CA THR A 96 7.89 -15.64 -10.07
C THR A 96 8.93 -15.64 -11.19
N ALA A 97 10.23 -15.57 -10.83
CA ALA A 97 11.37 -15.51 -11.76
C ALA A 97 11.41 -16.67 -12.79
N GLU A 98 10.73 -17.78 -12.50
CA GLU A 98 10.62 -18.94 -13.40
C GLU A 98 9.62 -18.75 -14.56
N GLN A 99 8.87 -17.64 -14.59
CA GLN A 99 8.02 -17.33 -15.73
C GLN A 99 8.86 -16.87 -16.92
N LEU A 100 9.08 -17.79 -17.87
CA LEU A 100 9.62 -17.49 -19.20
C LEU A 100 8.94 -16.24 -19.80
N GLY A 101 9.73 -15.24 -20.17
CA GLY A 101 9.25 -14.02 -20.81
C GLY A 101 8.86 -12.86 -19.87
N LEU A 102 9.26 -12.91 -18.59
CA LEU A 102 9.11 -11.79 -17.67
C LEU A 102 10.00 -10.61 -18.10
N THR A 103 9.40 -9.45 -18.35
CA THR A 103 10.10 -8.21 -18.74
C THR A 103 9.76 -7.10 -17.75
N ALA A 104 10.75 -6.54 -17.06
CA ALA A 104 10.53 -5.36 -16.21
C ALA A 104 10.04 -4.16 -17.05
N ILE A 105 9.15 -3.36 -16.47
CA ILE A 105 8.62 -2.14 -17.09
C ILE A 105 8.58 -1.00 -16.06
N ALA A 106 8.80 0.23 -16.53
CA ALA A 106 8.70 1.43 -15.71
C ALA A 106 7.24 1.89 -15.58
N VAL A 107 6.44 1.18 -14.78
CA VAL A 107 5.06 1.51 -14.43
C VAL A 107 4.86 1.32 -12.93
N GLY A 108 4.22 2.28 -12.26
CA GLY A 108 4.01 2.26 -10.82
C GLY A 108 5.31 2.40 -10.02
N GLY A 109 5.35 1.80 -8.83
CA GLY A 109 6.58 1.65 -8.04
C GLY A 109 7.55 0.67 -8.71
N GLU A 110 7.04 -0.51 -9.07
CA GLU A 110 7.68 -1.46 -9.97
C GLU A 110 6.61 -2.19 -10.78
N GLY A 111 6.97 -2.59 -11.99
CA GLY A 111 6.09 -3.36 -12.86
C GLY A 111 6.85 -4.39 -13.68
N PHE A 112 6.16 -5.44 -14.08
CA PHE A 112 6.64 -6.39 -15.06
C PHE A 112 5.52 -6.79 -16.02
N ARG A 113 5.93 -7.29 -17.17
CA ARG A 113 5.07 -7.90 -18.17
C ARG A 113 5.39 -9.38 -18.28
N SER A 114 4.36 -10.20 -18.38
CA SER A 114 4.46 -11.63 -18.67
C SER A 114 3.39 -11.97 -19.71
N GLY A 115 3.81 -12.33 -20.92
CA GLY A 115 2.91 -12.51 -22.06
C GLY A 115 2.06 -11.28 -22.38
N ASN A 116 0.74 -11.43 -22.29
CA ASN A 116 -0.28 -10.41 -22.53
C ASN A 116 -0.73 -9.67 -21.25
N ARG A 117 -0.03 -9.88 -20.14
CA ARG A 117 -0.37 -9.28 -18.84
C ARG A 117 0.73 -8.33 -18.39
N VAL A 118 0.32 -7.14 -17.97
CA VAL A 118 1.12 -6.20 -17.19
C VAL A 118 0.70 -6.30 -15.74
N THR A 119 1.67 -6.44 -14.83
CA THR A 119 1.45 -6.38 -13.38
C THR A 119 2.34 -5.31 -12.79
N PHE A 120 1.77 -4.40 -12.01
CA PHE A 120 2.55 -3.40 -11.27
C PHE A 120 1.92 -3.16 -9.90
N TRP A 121 2.68 -2.57 -8.99
CA TRP A 121 2.15 -2.11 -7.72
C TRP A 121 2.38 -0.61 -7.57
N GLN A 122 1.47 0.05 -6.87
CA GLN A 122 1.60 1.45 -6.52
C GLN A 122 0.77 1.76 -5.29
N SER A 123 1.36 2.47 -4.32
CA SER A 123 0.71 2.68 -3.01
C SER A 123 0.27 1.32 -2.43
N ASN A 124 -0.94 1.20 -1.90
CA ASN A 124 -1.53 -0.04 -1.41
C ASN A 124 -2.25 -0.87 -2.50
N TYR A 125 -2.00 -0.60 -3.79
CA TYR A 125 -2.63 -1.30 -4.90
C TYR A 125 -1.67 -2.21 -5.65
N LEU A 126 -2.14 -3.41 -6.00
CA LEU A 126 -1.58 -4.23 -7.06
C LEU A 126 -2.53 -4.24 -8.27
N VAL A 127 -2.01 -3.92 -9.44
CA VAL A 127 -2.79 -3.78 -10.66
C VAL A 127 -2.34 -4.81 -11.68
N LYS A 128 -3.32 -5.48 -12.29
CA LYS A 128 -3.12 -6.37 -13.44
C LYS A 128 -3.92 -5.84 -14.62
N VAL A 129 -3.24 -5.68 -15.76
CA VAL A 129 -3.86 -5.31 -17.04
C VAL A 129 -3.60 -6.42 -18.04
N GLU A 130 -4.66 -7.04 -18.54
CA GLU A 130 -4.60 -8.10 -19.54
C GLU A 130 -5.08 -7.57 -20.90
N GLY A 131 -4.29 -7.75 -21.96
CA GLY A 131 -4.64 -7.28 -23.30
C GLY A 131 -3.47 -7.36 -24.28
N GLY A 132 -3.62 -6.72 -25.44
CA GLY A 132 -2.50 -6.58 -26.38
C GLY A 132 -1.31 -5.87 -25.71
N GLN A 133 -0.07 -6.26 -26.06
CA GLN A 133 1.13 -5.78 -25.37
C GLN A 133 1.21 -4.24 -25.29
N ALA A 134 1.00 -3.55 -26.41
CA ALA A 134 1.07 -2.08 -26.46
C ALA A 134 -0.05 -1.44 -25.63
N SER A 135 -1.30 -1.89 -25.83
CA SER A 135 -2.46 -1.32 -25.14
C SER A 135 -2.48 -1.62 -23.64
N ALA A 136 -2.02 -2.78 -23.21
CA ALA A 136 -1.92 -3.12 -21.79
C ALA A 136 -0.90 -2.24 -21.06
N VAL A 137 0.26 -1.96 -21.69
CA VAL A 137 1.29 -1.09 -21.11
C VAL A 137 0.82 0.37 -21.10
N GLU A 138 0.21 0.84 -22.19
CA GLU A 138 -0.38 2.18 -22.26
C GLU A 138 -1.44 2.38 -21.16
N PHE A 139 -2.40 1.47 -21.07
CA PHE A 139 -3.46 1.57 -20.08
C PHE A 139 -2.93 1.42 -18.64
N ALA A 140 -1.92 0.59 -18.41
CA ALA A 140 -1.27 0.47 -17.11
C ALA A 140 -0.63 1.80 -16.65
N ARG A 141 0.01 2.56 -17.56
CA ARG A 141 0.57 3.89 -17.24
C ARG A 141 -0.51 4.89 -16.86
N ILE A 142 -1.60 4.93 -17.62
CA ILE A 142 -2.77 5.76 -17.33
C ILE A 142 -3.31 5.45 -15.95
N VAL A 143 -3.51 4.16 -15.61
CA VAL A 143 -4.02 3.77 -14.29
C VAL A 143 -3.03 4.17 -13.19
N ALA A 144 -1.73 3.97 -13.41
CA ALA A 144 -0.68 4.35 -12.45
C ALA A 144 -0.67 5.87 -12.15
N GLU A 145 -0.86 6.73 -13.15
CA GLU A 145 -0.93 8.19 -12.98
C GLU A 145 -2.09 8.63 -12.08
N HIS A 146 -3.15 7.84 -12.00
CA HIS A 146 -4.33 8.13 -11.19
C HIS A 146 -4.30 7.49 -9.81
N ILE A 147 -3.37 6.58 -9.51
CA ILE A 147 -3.24 5.99 -8.17
C ILE A 147 -2.58 6.99 -7.23
N LEU A 148 -3.31 7.37 -6.18
CA LEU A 148 -2.82 8.27 -5.15
C LEU A 148 -1.97 7.53 -4.10
N GLY A 149 -1.04 8.24 -3.48
CA GLY A 149 -0.17 7.72 -2.43
C GLY A 149 1.22 7.36 -2.93
N ARG A 150 2.12 7.02 -1.99
CA ARG A 150 3.52 6.69 -2.29
C ARG A 150 3.74 5.19 -2.19
N SER A 151 4.37 4.62 -3.21
CA SER A 151 4.95 3.29 -3.15
C SER A 151 6.14 3.29 -2.19
N ARG A 152 6.12 2.41 -1.19
CA ARG A 152 7.22 2.23 -0.23
C ARG A 152 7.45 0.74 -0.03
N LYS A 153 8.68 0.30 -0.26
CA LYS A 153 9.07 -1.07 0.08
C LYS A 153 9.08 -1.24 1.61
N PRO A 154 8.76 -2.44 2.12
CA PRO A 154 9.02 -2.80 3.50
C PRO A 154 10.48 -2.50 3.88
N PRO A 155 10.77 -1.98 5.08
CA PRO A 155 12.13 -1.58 5.44
C PRO A 155 13.16 -2.69 5.24
N VAL A 156 12.82 -3.96 5.53
CA VAL A 156 13.73 -5.11 5.33
C VAL A 156 14.20 -5.24 3.88
N SER A 157 13.35 -4.94 2.91
CA SER A 157 13.65 -5.07 1.48
C SER A 157 14.67 -4.03 1.00
N ASN A 158 14.82 -2.91 1.73
CA ASN A 158 15.83 -1.89 1.41
C ASN A 158 17.23 -2.27 1.88
N HIS A 159 17.35 -3.30 2.72
CA HIS A 159 18.63 -3.79 3.25
C HIS A 159 19.19 -4.98 2.46
N LEU A 160 18.53 -5.42 1.38
CA LEU A 160 19.08 -6.41 0.46
C LEU A 160 20.32 -5.81 -0.25
N PRO A 161 21.49 -6.46 -0.18
CA PRO A 161 22.68 -6.01 -0.90
C PRO A 161 22.44 -5.94 -2.41
N PRO A 162 22.76 -4.83 -3.08
CA PRO A 162 22.54 -4.71 -4.52
C PRO A 162 23.58 -5.47 -5.35
N GLU A 163 24.78 -5.68 -4.82
CA GLU A 163 25.86 -6.38 -5.52
C GLU A 163 25.52 -7.87 -5.70
N ASN A 164 25.73 -8.39 -6.91
CA ASN A 164 25.48 -9.80 -7.27
C ASN A 164 24.02 -10.28 -7.14
N LEU A 165 23.08 -9.36 -6.86
CA LEU A 165 21.65 -9.63 -6.81
C LEU A 165 21.11 -10.00 -8.20
N ILE A 166 20.45 -11.15 -8.31
CA ILE A 166 19.72 -11.54 -9.53
C ILE A 166 18.41 -10.74 -9.55
N GLN A 167 18.34 -9.76 -10.45
CA GLN A 167 17.22 -8.83 -10.53
C GLN A 167 15.87 -9.54 -10.69
N GLY A 168 14.87 -9.12 -9.91
CA GLY A 168 13.52 -9.67 -9.95
C GLY A 168 13.31 -10.96 -9.15
N THR A 169 14.34 -11.45 -8.45
CA THR A 169 14.22 -12.59 -7.52
C THR A 169 13.90 -12.15 -6.09
N ASP A 170 13.94 -10.84 -5.80
CA ASP A 170 13.59 -10.31 -4.50
C ASP A 170 12.12 -10.55 -4.15
N ARG A 171 11.87 -11.03 -2.94
CA ARG A 171 10.56 -11.31 -2.37
C ARG A 171 10.43 -10.75 -0.97
N TYR A 172 9.22 -10.31 -0.63
CA TYR A 172 8.83 -9.99 0.73
C TYR A 172 7.86 -11.05 1.26
N ILE A 173 8.22 -11.66 2.38
CA ILE A 173 7.48 -12.75 3.00
C ILE A 173 6.71 -12.18 4.19
N VAL A 174 5.38 -12.21 4.08
CA VAL A 174 4.45 -11.70 5.11
C VAL A 174 4.08 -12.78 6.12
N ASP A 175 4.13 -14.05 5.73
CA ASP A 175 3.51 -15.14 6.46
C ASP A 175 4.32 -16.44 6.38
N GLU A 176 4.29 -17.24 7.45
CA GLU A 176 4.97 -18.52 7.59
C GLU A 176 4.73 -19.47 6.41
N ALA A 177 3.48 -19.59 5.96
CA ALA A 177 3.13 -20.49 4.86
C ALA A 177 3.66 -20.01 3.50
N SER A 178 4.25 -18.82 3.45
CA SER A 178 4.85 -18.22 2.26
C SER A 178 6.38 -18.33 2.25
N VAL A 179 6.97 -18.88 3.32
CA VAL A 179 8.38 -19.26 3.32
C VAL A 179 8.57 -20.48 2.42
N GLY A 180 9.38 -20.32 1.38
CA GLY A 180 9.71 -21.38 0.45
C GLY A 180 10.36 -22.57 1.13
N ARG A 181 9.89 -23.79 0.83
CA ARG A 181 10.47 -25.04 1.37
C ARG A 181 11.92 -25.22 0.93
N GLU A 182 12.26 -24.69 -0.24
CA GLU A 182 13.60 -24.63 -0.82
C GLU A 182 14.62 -23.91 0.06
N LEU A 183 14.18 -23.01 0.94
CA LEU A 183 15.06 -22.28 1.86
C LEU A 183 15.53 -23.15 3.03
N GLY A 184 14.89 -24.29 3.29
CA GLY A 184 15.27 -25.23 4.34
C GLY A 184 15.28 -24.60 5.74
N LEU A 185 14.37 -23.66 6.01
CA LEU A 185 14.26 -22.95 7.28
C LEU A 185 13.23 -23.60 8.21
N ASP A 186 13.52 -23.62 9.50
CA ASP A 186 12.51 -23.85 10.53
C ASP A 186 11.71 -22.56 10.72
N VAL A 187 10.55 -22.49 10.09
CA VAL A 187 9.63 -21.34 10.12
C VAL A 187 9.26 -20.91 11.54
N ARG A 188 9.10 -21.86 12.46
CA ARG A 188 8.74 -21.57 13.87
C ARG A 188 9.85 -20.83 14.60
N GLY A 189 11.09 -21.01 14.15
CA GLY A 189 12.26 -20.36 14.73
C GLY A 189 12.58 -18.98 14.15
N LEU A 190 11.79 -18.46 13.19
CA LEU A 190 12.07 -17.18 12.52
C LEU A 190 11.51 -15.96 13.25
N GLY A 191 10.53 -16.16 14.14
CA GLY A 191 9.99 -15.10 14.98
C GLY A 191 8.87 -14.26 14.37
N PHE A 192 7.95 -14.88 13.63
CA PHE A 192 6.71 -14.22 13.18
C PHE A 192 5.89 -13.67 14.35
N ASP A 193 5.90 -14.36 15.50
CA ASP A 193 5.27 -13.89 16.74
C ASP A 193 5.94 -12.63 17.34
N ASP A 194 7.21 -12.37 17.00
CA ASP A 194 7.98 -11.20 17.44
C ASP A 194 8.08 -10.13 16.32
N SER A 195 7.12 -10.12 15.40
CA SER A 195 7.00 -9.13 14.30
C SER A 195 8.24 -9.05 13.41
N VAL A 196 8.83 -10.19 13.06
CA VAL A 196 9.91 -10.24 12.07
C VAL A 196 9.39 -9.86 10.68
N GLU A 197 10.12 -8.99 9.99
CA GLU A 197 9.95 -8.77 8.56
C GLU A 197 11.00 -9.58 7.79
N ILE A 198 10.61 -10.23 6.69
CA ILE A 198 11.51 -11.10 5.94
C ILE A 198 11.56 -10.69 4.47
N ALA A 199 12.77 -10.46 3.97
CA ALA A 199 13.05 -10.36 2.54
C ALA A 199 13.97 -11.49 2.09
N THR A 200 13.77 -11.99 0.88
CA THR A 200 14.66 -12.99 0.27
C THR A 200 15.05 -12.57 -1.12
N ALA A 201 16.23 -12.97 -1.59
CA ALA A 201 16.60 -12.83 -2.99
C ALA A 201 17.70 -13.80 -3.39
N ASP A 202 17.85 -14.03 -4.70
CA ASP A 202 18.89 -14.89 -5.24
C ASP A 202 20.10 -14.06 -5.64
N TYR A 203 21.29 -14.62 -5.37
CA TYR A 203 22.57 -14.01 -5.67
C TYR A 203 23.39 -14.95 -6.53
N GLN A 204 24.15 -14.40 -7.47
CA GLN A 204 25.10 -15.15 -8.27
C GLN A 204 26.50 -14.56 -8.14
N VAL A 205 27.43 -15.32 -7.57
CA VAL A 205 28.85 -14.93 -7.46
C VAL A 205 29.69 -16.03 -8.09
N ASN A 206 30.56 -15.67 -9.04
CA ASN A 206 31.42 -16.63 -9.75
C ASN A 206 30.63 -17.84 -10.30
N GLU A 207 29.49 -17.57 -10.96
CA GLU A 207 28.56 -18.56 -11.53
C GLU A 207 27.84 -19.47 -10.52
N LYS A 208 28.13 -19.36 -9.22
CA LYS A 208 27.43 -20.09 -8.16
C LYS A 208 26.26 -19.28 -7.63
N THR A 209 25.10 -19.92 -7.50
CA THR A 209 23.89 -19.32 -6.96
C THR A 209 23.72 -19.61 -5.47
N ALA A 210 23.22 -18.65 -4.72
CA ALA A 210 22.75 -18.83 -3.35
C ALA A 210 21.53 -17.95 -3.05
N HIS A 211 20.76 -18.34 -2.04
CA HIS A 211 19.59 -17.60 -1.58
C HIS A 211 19.95 -16.82 -0.32
N LEU A 212 19.80 -15.51 -0.34
CA LEU A 212 19.86 -14.69 0.86
C LEU A 212 18.46 -14.65 1.48
N VAL A 213 18.40 -14.92 2.78
CA VAL A 213 17.23 -14.69 3.63
C VAL A 213 17.62 -13.63 4.64
N LEU A 214 16.97 -12.48 4.55
CA LEU A 214 17.19 -11.34 5.41
C LEU A 214 15.99 -11.17 6.34
N LEU A 215 16.26 -11.28 7.64
CA LEU A 215 15.28 -11.06 8.70
C LEU A 215 15.56 -9.72 9.36
N MET A 216 14.52 -8.91 9.54
CA MET A 216 14.59 -7.66 10.29
C MET A 216 13.65 -7.74 11.47
N TYR A 217 14.20 -7.67 12.67
CA TYR A 217 13.42 -7.65 13.90
C TYR A 217 13.13 -6.21 14.34
N PRO A 218 12.08 -5.98 15.15
CA PRO A 218 11.75 -4.64 15.62
C PRO A 218 12.87 -3.96 16.42
N THR A 219 13.74 -4.76 17.07
CA THR A 219 14.86 -4.25 17.86
C THR A 219 16.10 -5.14 17.76
N GLN A 220 17.27 -4.58 18.06
CA GLN A 220 18.52 -5.34 18.10
C GLN A 220 18.53 -6.41 19.20
N GLN A 221 17.79 -6.20 20.29
CA GLN A 221 17.66 -7.15 21.40
C GLN A 221 16.88 -8.40 20.96
N VAL A 222 15.81 -8.22 20.19
CA VAL A 222 15.05 -9.33 19.62
C VAL A 222 15.93 -10.09 18.60
N ALA A 223 16.63 -9.37 17.72
CA ALA A 223 17.57 -10.03 16.80
C ALA A 223 18.64 -10.84 17.55
N LYS A 224 19.18 -10.32 18.65
CA LYS A 224 20.14 -11.04 19.48
C LYS A 224 19.54 -12.30 20.12
N LYS A 225 18.31 -12.22 20.64
CA LYS A 225 17.58 -13.39 21.18
C LYS A 225 17.53 -14.55 20.18
N TYR A 226 17.18 -14.26 18.91
CA TYR A 226 17.13 -15.28 17.86
C TYR A 226 18.52 -15.78 17.42
N GLU A 227 19.51 -14.89 17.35
CA GLU A 227 20.90 -15.29 17.07
C GLU A 227 21.43 -16.27 18.13
N ASP A 228 21.22 -15.97 19.42
CA ASP A 228 21.67 -16.80 20.54
C ASP A 228 20.94 -18.16 20.55
N GLN A 229 19.65 -18.18 20.18
CA GLN A 229 18.87 -19.42 20.01
C GLN A 229 19.44 -20.30 18.90
N TRP A 230 19.75 -19.73 17.73
CA TRP A 230 20.30 -20.50 16.61
C TRP A 230 21.73 -20.96 16.85
N ALA A 231 22.56 -20.14 17.51
CA ALA A 231 23.91 -20.54 17.91
C ALA A 231 23.94 -21.77 18.84
N SER A 232 22.84 -22.01 19.57
CA SER A 232 22.68 -23.16 20.45
C SER A 232 22.13 -24.41 19.72
N ALA A 233 21.80 -24.31 18.43
CA ALA A 233 21.22 -25.41 17.67
C ALA A 233 22.29 -26.42 17.20
N PRO A 234 21.99 -27.73 17.16
CA PRO A 234 22.99 -28.76 16.81
C PRO A 234 23.57 -28.66 15.39
N ASN A 235 22.80 -28.11 14.44
CA ASN A 235 23.18 -27.99 13.02
C ASN A 235 23.60 -26.56 12.65
N ASP A 236 24.06 -25.82 13.63
CA ASP A 236 24.42 -24.44 13.45
C ASP A 236 25.68 -24.26 12.59
N ASN A 237 25.63 -23.32 11.64
CA ASN A 237 26.79 -23.00 10.80
C ASN A 237 26.99 -21.48 10.71
N PRO A 238 27.89 -20.91 11.54
CA PRO A 238 28.10 -19.45 11.61
C PRO A 238 28.65 -18.86 10.32
N ALA A 239 29.27 -19.66 9.44
CA ALA A 239 29.78 -19.18 8.16
C ALA A 239 28.68 -18.71 7.19
N PHE A 240 27.43 -19.11 7.42
CA PHE A 240 26.29 -18.79 6.55
C PHE A 240 25.31 -17.81 7.18
N ARG A 241 25.70 -17.14 8.28
CA ARG A 241 24.88 -16.08 8.86
C ARG A 241 25.69 -14.89 9.35
N LYS A 242 25.04 -13.74 9.40
CA LYS A 242 25.60 -12.50 9.96
C LYS A 242 24.48 -11.71 10.62
N ARG A 243 24.69 -11.26 11.86
CA ARG A 243 23.82 -10.25 12.48
C ARG A 243 24.43 -8.86 12.37
N VAL A 244 23.62 -7.89 11.98
CA VAL A 244 24.01 -6.47 11.93
C VAL A 244 22.86 -5.62 12.48
N GLY A 245 23.01 -5.10 13.69
CA GLY A 245 21.94 -4.37 14.37
C GLY A 245 20.68 -5.24 14.54
N PRO A 246 19.51 -4.81 14.02
CA PRO A 246 18.26 -5.57 14.05
C PRO A 246 18.14 -6.61 12.92
N LEU A 247 19.10 -6.67 12.00
CA LEU A 247 19.09 -7.60 10.88
C LEU A 247 19.81 -8.90 11.22
N ILE A 248 19.25 -10.03 10.81
CA ILE A 248 19.98 -11.29 10.66
C ILE A 248 19.89 -11.74 9.20
N ALA A 249 21.05 -11.89 8.56
CA ALA A 249 21.18 -12.43 7.22
C ALA A 249 21.59 -13.91 7.28
N ILE A 250 20.97 -14.74 6.46
CA ILE A 250 21.23 -16.17 6.34
C ILE A 250 21.40 -16.52 4.86
N VAL A 251 22.46 -17.22 4.50
CA VAL A 251 22.70 -17.74 3.15
C VAL A 251 22.30 -19.21 3.08
N ARG A 252 21.46 -19.55 2.09
CA ARG A 252 20.95 -20.90 1.81
C ARG A 252 21.27 -21.33 0.38
N GLY A 253 21.11 -22.61 0.08
CA GLY A 253 21.34 -23.17 -1.26
C GLY A 253 22.82 -23.39 -1.65
N SER A 254 23.78 -23.03 -0.79
CA SER A 254 25.20 -23.27 -1.02
C SER A 254 25.90 -23.84 0.22
N ARG A 255 26.96 -24.61 -0.01
CA ARG A 255 27.89 -25.12 1.01
C ARG A 255 29.25 -24.41 0.99
N ASP A 256 29.39 -23.36 0.19
CA ASP A 256 30.63 -22.60 0.01
C ASP A 256 30.68 -21.39 0.96
N PRO A 257 31.53 -21.40 2.00
CA PRO A 257 31.65 -20.28 2.95
C PRO A 257 32.14 -18.98 2.30
N SER A 258 32.93 -19.06 1.22
CA SER A 258 33.46 -17.88 0.55
C SER A 258 32.36 -17.13 -0.22
N LEU A 259 31.46 -17.88 -0.88
CA LEU A 259 30.25 -17.36 -1.52
C LEU A 259 29.34 -16.69 -0.47
N ALA A 260 29.09 -17.38 0.64
CA ALA A 260 28.27 -16.85 1.71
C ALA A 260 28.86 -15.54 2.27
N LYS A 261 30.17 -15.52 2.54
CA LYS A 261 30.86 -14.33 3.02
C LYS A 261 30.74 -13.15 2.05
N SER A 262 30.92 -13.37 0.74
CA SER A 262 30.75 -12.34 -0.28
C SER A 262 29.38 -11.66 -0.22
N ILE A 263 28.31 -12.44 -0.05
CA ILE A 263 26.94 -11.89 0.05
C ILE A 263 26.74 -11.20 1.40
N LEU A 264 27.16 -11.84 2.50
CA LEU A 264 26.95 -11.35 3.86
C LEU A 264 27.73 -10.06 4.15
N ASP A 265 28.90 -9.85 3.55
CA ASP A 265 29.69 -8.63 3.71
C ASP A 265 28.93 -7.40 3.18
N GLY A 266 28.09 -7.56 2.15
CA GLY A 266 27.23 -6.51 1.61
C GLY A 266 26.03 -6.13 2.49
N VAL A 267 25.66 -6.96 3.48
CA VAL A 267 24.53 -6.69 4.38
C VAL A 267 24.96 -5.67 5.43
N ASN A 268 24.36 -4.48 5.37
CA ASN A 268 24.66 -3.36 6.24
C ASN A 268 23.38 -2.76 6.82
N TYR A 269 23.47 -2.30 8.08
CA TYR A 269 22.40 -1.55 8.74
C TYR A 269 22.90 -0.14 9.04
N GLU A 270 22.40 0.83 8.30
CA GLU A 270 22.56 2.24 8.64
C GLU A 270 21.33 2.66 9.42
N SER A 271 21.52 3.05 10.69
CA SER A 271 20.48 3.71 11.45
C SER A 271 20.21 5.06 10.79
N GLN A 272 19.14 5.16 10.00
CA GLN A 272 18.62 6.46 9.59
C GLN A 272 18.08 7.15 10.83
N VAL A 273 18.94 7.84 11.59
CA VAL A 273 18.53 8.78 12.61
C VAL A 273 17.83 9.90 11.85
N THR A 274 16.51 9.78 11.73
CA THR A 274 15.69 10.86 11.19
C THR A 274 15.75 11.94 12.24
N TRP A 275 16.70 12.87 12.09
CA TRP A 275 16.68 14.11 12.83
C TRP A 275 15.30 14.72 12.60
N ASP A 276 14.55 14.93 13.68
CA ASP A 276 13.23 15.56 13.64
C ASP A 276 13.31 16.74 12.67
N GLN A 277 12.49 16.71 11.62
CA GLN A 277 12.38 17.85 10.72
C GLN A 277 12.13 19.08 11.60
N PRO A 278 12.87 20.20 11.39
CA PRO A 278 12.60 21.41 12.15
C PRO A 278 11.12 21.69 11.99
N ARG A 279 10.37 21.72 13.11
CA ARG A 279 8.96 22.10 13.07
C ARG A 279 8.90 23.42 12.31
N PRO A 280 7.94 23.61 11.39
CA PRO A 280 7.71 24.92 10.81
C PRO A 280 7.67 25.91 11.97
N ASP A 281 8.51 26.93 11.94
CA ASP A 281 8.64 27.88 13.04
C ASP A 281 7.40 28.78 13.01
N VAL A 282 6.26 28.23 13.46
CA VAL A 282 4.98 28.93 13.45
C VAL A 282 5.09 29.98 14.54
N SER A 283 5.39 31.21 14.11
CA SER A 283 5.55 32.33 15.03
C SER A 283 4.29 32.44 15.90
N LEU A 284 4.47 32.56 17.22
CA LEU A 284 3.37 32.67 18.19
C LEU A 284 2.37 33.77 17.79
N ARG A 285 2.87 34.84 17.17
CA ARG A 285 2.08 35.91 16.54
C ARG A 285 1.08 35.37 15.52
N GLN A 286 1.52 34.47 14.64
CA GLN A 286 0.73 33.93 13.54
C GLN A 286 -0.37 33.00 14.07
N VAL A 287 -0.05 32.16 15.06
CA VAL A 287 -1.05 31.32 15.74
C VAL A 287 -2.13 32.18 16.41
N ILE A 288 -1.72 33.21 17.15
CA ILE A 288 -2.63 34.14 17.83
C ILE A 288 -3.53 34.85 16.80
N LEU A 289 -2.97 35.40 15.73
CA LEU A 289 -3.74 36.09 14.70
C LEU A 289 -4.71 35.16 13.97
N THR A 290 -4.31 33.92 13.67
CA THR A 290 -5.21 32.93 13.06
C THR A 290 -6.40 32.61 13.97
N ILE A 291 -6.17 32.41 15.28
CA ILE A 291 -7.24 32.13 16.25
C ILE A 291 -8.21 33.33 16.35
N PHE A 292 -7.70 34.55 16.53
CA PHE A 292 -8.55 35.74 16.64
C PHE A 292 -9.35 36.02 15.36
N THR A 293 -8.76 35.78 14.19
CA THR A 293 -9.44 35.91 12.91
C THR A 293 -10.58 34.90 12.79
N PHE A 294 -10.34 33.65 13.18
CA PHE A 294 -11.37 32.60 13.15
C PHE A 294 -12.53 32.91 14.12
N ILE A 295 -12.22 33.37 15.34
CA ILE A 295 -13.23 33.82 16.31
C ILE A 295 -14.03 35.00 15.76
N GLY A 296 -13.38 35.98 15.13
CA GLY A 296 -14.04 37.13 14.53
C GLY A 296 -15.02 36.75 13.42
N ILE A 297 -14.61 35.85 12.53
CA ILE A 297 -15.47 35.33 11.46
C ILE A 297 -16.65 34.54 12.05
N ALA A 298 -16.42 33.70 13.06
CA ALA A 298 -17.46 32.94 13.73
C ALA A 298 -18.50 33.86 14.39
N LEU A 299 -18.06 34.88 15.13
CA LEU A 299 -18.95 35.86 15.76
C LEU A 299 -19.80 36.61 14.71
N LEU A 300 -19.18 37.08 13.64
CA LEU A 300 -19.90 37.73 12.54
C LEU A 300 -21.00 36.82 11.97
N PHE A 301 -20.68 35.54 11.75
CA PHE A 301 -21.64 34.56 11.26
C PHE A 301 -22.82 34.37 12.22
N THR A 302 -22.55 34.27 13.53
CA THR A 302 -23.62 34.12 14.54
C THR A 302 -24.55 35.33 14.61
N ILE A 303 -24.03 36.54 14.43
CA ILE A 303 -24.83 37.77 14.41
C ILE A 303 -25.75 37.79 13.19
N ILE A 304 -25.22 37.46 12.01
CA ILE A 304 -25.99 37.42 10.76
C ILE A 304 -27.12 36.40 10.85
N VAL A 305 -26.84 35.19 11.35
CA VAL A 305 -27.85 34.15 11.54
C VAL A 305 -28.90 34.58 12.57
N GLY A 306 -28.47 35.15 13.69
CA GLY A 306 -29.38 35.65 14.73
C GLY A 306 -30.32 36.75 14.24
N LEU A 307 -29.80 37.74 13.49
CA LEU A 307 -30.60 38.80 12.87
C LEU A 307 -31.57 38.25 11.83
N SER A 308 -31.13 37.30 11.01
CA SER A 308 -31.97 36.68 9.98
C SER A 308 -33.16 35.93 10.61
N PHE A 309 -32.91 35.16 11.68
CA PHE A 309 -33.96 34.39 12.37
C PHE A 309 -34.91 35.30 13.16
N GLY A 310 -34.37 36.32 13.83
CA GLY A 310 -35.15 37.33 14.55
C GLY A 310 -36.04 38.16 13.62
N GLY A 311 -35.48 38.63 12.50
CA GLY A 311 -36.20 39.37 11.47
C GLY A 311 -37.30 38.54 10.83
N LEU A 312 -37.02 37.28 10.49
CA LEU A 312 -38.02 36.36 9.94
C LEU A 312 -39.19 36.13 10.91
N ARG A 313 -38.90 35.96 12.21
CA ARG A 313 -39.94 35.76 13.24
C ARG A 313 -40.86 36.98 13.38
N VAL A 314 -40.30 38.19 13.37
CA VAL A 314 -41.08 39.43 13.44
C VAL A 314 -41.93 39.62 12.19
N PHE A 315 -41.35 39.35 11.01
CA PHE A 315 -42.06 39.44 9.73
C PHE A 315 -43.25 38.47 9.65
N VAL A 316 -43.06 37.21 10.05
CA VAL A 316 -44.14 36.21 10.10
C VAL A 316 -45.24 36.62 11.08
N LYS A 317 -44.88 37.14 12.27
CA LYS A 317 -45.87 37.60 13.26
C LYS A 317 -46.64 38.85 12.79
N ALA A 318 -46.00 39.73 12.04
CA ALA A 318 -46.65 40.90 11.45
C ALA A 318 -47.60 40.54 10.30
N ARG A 319 -47.28 39.49 9.53
CA ARG A 319 -48.09 39.05 8.37
C ARG A 319 -49.24 38.10 8.73
N TYR A 320 -49.11 37.31 9.79
CA TYR A 320 -50.13 36.36 10.26
C TYR A 320 -50.69 36.76 11.62
N ARG A 321 -51.34 37.93 11.69
CA ARG A 321 -52.21 38.28 12.83
C ARG A 321 -53.56 37.57 12.64
N PRO A 322 -54.02 36.69 13.55
CA PRO A 322 -55.31 36.03 13.39
C PRO A 322 -56.45 37.07 13.40
N PRO A 323 -57.48 36.95 12.54
CA PRO A 323 -58.66 37.81 12.62
C PRO A 323 -59.37 37.58 13.95
N GLY A 324 -59.78 38.67 14.60
CA GLY A 324 -60.41 38.65 15.92
C GLY A 324 -61.69 37.81 15.94
N ARG A 325 -61.82 36.98 16.98
CA ARG A 325 -63.04 36.26 17.33
C ARG A 325 -64.05 37.27 17.89
N HIS A 326 -65.02 37.70 17.08
CA HIS A 326 -66.25 38.31 17.58
C HIS A 326 -67.15 37.19 18.14
N GLY A 327 -67.29 37.16 19.46
CA GLY A 327 -68.32 36.39 20.15
C GLY A 327 -69.40 37.35 20.63
N ASN A 328 -70.49 37.44 19.87
CA ASN A 328 -71.75 38.01 20.33
C ASN A 328 -72.34 37.10 21.42
N HIS A 329 -72.83 37.69 22.51
CA HIS A 329 -73.87 37.07 23.34
C HIS A 329 -75.14 37.94 23.24
N PRO A 330 -76.29 37.38 22.83
CA PRO A 330 -77.58 38.00 23.06
C PRO A 330 -78.13 37.63 24.45
N THR A 331 -79.02 38.52 24.91
CA THR A 331 -79.88 38.52 26.11
C THR A 331 -79.21 38.74 27.46
#